data_AF-A0A9X3EEY3-F1
#
_entry.id   AF-A0A9X3EEY3-F1
#
_cell.length_a   1.000
_cell.length_b   1.000
_cell.length_c   1.000
_cell.angle_alpha   90.00
_cell.angle_beta   90.00
_cell.angle_gamma   90.00
#
_symmetry.space_group_name_H-M   'P 1'
#
loop_
_entity.id
_entity.type
_entity.pdbx_description
1 polymer ?
#
loop_
_entity_poly.entity_id
_entity_poly.type
_entity_poly.pdbx_seq_one_letter_code
_entity_poly.pdbx_strand_id
1 'polypeptide(L)'
;MNSPQEYNSLLVLLCSLLFYTLLLERLIEILKAVYNYLDVVCGWQDYWNRSAVRLARELEKSRSQHWQEKLGGALEDYLSDAVPGYEGVNAVAAEKVRTLTLQIVIRSLAMLLGIALAFTLNINLFDVLQSMNEMTAALDGVINRSNVYFNSERVPGWLGTLLTGLIMGLGSDPLHQVIGRLERARKTSTDNPTGAG
;
A
#
# COMPACT_ATOMS: atom_id res chain seq x y z
N MET A 1 22.06 -29.27 -5.64
CA MET A 1 20.95 -29.95 -4.95
C MET A 1 20.58 -29.06 -3.77
N ASN A 2 19.59 -28.18 -3.97
CA ASN A 2 19.14 -27.29 -2.90
C ASN A 2 18.35 -28.14 -1.90
N SER A 3 18.73 -28.06 -0.63
CA SER A 3 18.17 -28.94 0.39
C SER A 3 16.69 -28.55 0.68
N PRO A 4 15.80 -29.49 1.01
CA PRO A 4 14.42 -29.18 1.44
C PRO A 4 14.36 -28.18 2.62
N GLN A 5 15.46 -27.99 3.35
CA GLN A 5 15.60 -26.97 4.40
C GLN A 5 15.61 -25.53 3.87
N GLU A 6 16.15 -25.28 2.67
CA GLU A 6 16.17 -23.94 2.06
C GLU A 6 14.77 -23.48 1.64
N TYR A 7 13.96 -24.40 1.10
CA TYR A 7 12.57 -24.12 0.74
C TYR A 7 11.72 -23.76 1.96
N ASN A 8 11.88 -24.54 3.04
CA ASN A 8 11.19 -24.30 4.30
C ASN A 8 11.56 -22.92 4.89
N SER A 9 12.83 -22.51 4.76
CA SER A 9 13.30 -21.22 5.25
C SER A 9 12.68 -20.04 4.48
N LEU A 10 12.55 -20.14 3.16
CA LEU A 10 11.87 -19.13 2.33
C LEU A 10 10.39 -19.03 2.65
N LEU A 11 9.70 -20.16 2.86
CA LEU A 11 8.31 -20.18 3.29
C LEU A 11 8.13 -19.52 4.66
N VAL A 12 9.00 -19.81 5.63
CA VAL A 12 8.98 -19.17 6.95
C VAL A 12 9.17 -17.65 6.82
N LEU A 13 10.06 -17.20 5.94
CA LEU A 13 10.31 -15.77 5.71
C LEU A 13 9.10 -15.09 5.06
N LEU A 14 8.47 -15.72 4.06
CA LEU A 14 7.23 -15.23 3.45
C LEU A 14 6.07 -15.17 4.45
N CYS A 15 5.88 -16.23 5.24
CA CYS A 15 4.87 -16.27 6.30
C CYS A 15 5.12 -15.18 7.36
N SER A 16 6.38 -14.95 7.73
CA SER A 16 6.76 -13.88 8.65
C SER A 16 6.43 -12.50 8.07
N LEU A 17 6.73 -12.27 6.79
CA LEU A 17 6.39 -11.02 6.10
C LEU A 17 4.87 -10.77 6.08
N LEU A 18 4.08 -11.80 5.78
CA LEU A 18 2.61 -11.73 5.85
C LEU A 18 2.13 -11.43 7.27
N PHE A 19 2.67 -12.14 8.26
CA PHE A 19 2.33 -11.93 9.67
C PHE A 19 2.60 -10.48 10.11
N TYR A 20 3.77 -9.94 9.81
CA TYR A 20 4.11 -8.58 10.18
C TYR A 20 3.29 -7.54 9.41
N THR A 21 2.94 -7.80 8.14
CA THR A 21 2.02 -6.94 7.37
C THR A 21 0.66 -6.85 8.05
N LEU A 22 0.10 -7.99 8.46
CA LEU A 22 -1.17 -8.03 9.20
C LEU A 22 -1.07 -7.39 10.59
N LEU A 23 0.06 -7.59 11.28
CA LEU A 23 0.31 -6.99 12.59
C LEU A 23 0.36 -5.46 12.48
N LEU A 24 1.05 -4.92 11.47
CA LEU A 24 1.06 -3.47 11.21
C LEU A 24 -0.34 -2.96 10.91
N GLU A 25 -1.10 -3.66 10.06
CA GLU A 25 -2.48 -3.29 9.73
C GLU A 25 -3.34 -3.18 11.00
N ARG A 26 -3.29 -4.17 11.90
CA ARG A 26 -4.01 -4.14 13.18
C ARG A 26 -3.52 -3.07 14.13
N LEU A 27 -2.21 -2.84 14.22
CA LEU A 27 -1.63 -1.82 15.08
C LEU A 27 -2.09 -0.41 14.66
N ILE A 28 -2.17 -0.17 13.35
CA ILE A 28 -2.62 1.08 12.74
C ILE A 28 -4.12 1.31 12.97
N GLU A 29 -4.95 0.27 12.91
CA GLU A 29 -6.36 0.34 13.29
C GLU A 29 -6.55 0.70 14.77
N ILE A 30 -5.76 0.08 15.66
CA ILE A 30 -5.79 0.38 17.09
C ILE A 30 -5.38 1.84 17.35
N LEU A 31 -4.30 2.31 16.72
CA LEU A 31 -3.88 3.70 16.83
C LEU A 31 -4.95 4.67 16.33
N LYS A 32 -5.66 4.34 15.24
CA LYS A 32 -6.81 5.12 14.75
C LYS A 32 -7.92 5.19 15.78
N ALA A 33 -8.26 4.06 16.41
CA ALA A 33 -9.30 4.00 17.44
C ALA A 33 -8.92 4.82 18.68
N VAL A 34 -7.67 4.72 19.13
CA VAL A 34 -7.14 5.51 20.25
C VAL A 34 -7.17 7.00 19.93
N TYR A 35 -6.73 7.40 18.73
CA TYR A 35 -6.79 8.79 18.31
C TYR A 35 -8.24 9.30 18.30
N ASN A 36 -9.17 8.54 17.73
CA ASN A 36 -10.58 8.93 17.68
C ASN A 36 -11.18 9.10 19.07
N TYR A 37 -10.82 8.23 20.02
CA TYR A 37 -11.23 8.36 21.40
C TYR A 37 -10.67 9.64 22.04
N LEU A 38 -9.37 9.89 21.88
CA LEU A 38 -8.72 11.11 22.41
C LEU A 38 -9.32 12.39 21.82
N ASP A 39 -9.60 12.40 20.53
CA ASP A 39 -10.19 13.55 19.85
C ASP A 39 -11.58 13.91 20.40
N VAL A 40 -12.40 12.89 20.71
CA VAL A 40 -13.72 13.06 21.34
C VAL A 40 -13.58 13.57 22.78
N VAL A 41 -12.66 12.98 23.56
CA VAL A 41 -12.44 13.37 24.97
C VAL A 41 -11.88 14.80 25.08
N CYS A 42 -11.01 15.19 24.16
CA CYS A 42 -10.38 16.52 24.15
C CYS A 42 -11.22 17.60 23.43
N GLY A 43 -12.35 17.24 22.80
CA GLY A 43 -13.28 18.20 22.20
C GLY A 43 -12.71 18.98 21.02
N TRP A 44 -11.86 18.37 20.18
CA TRP A 44 -11.17 19.05 19.07
C TRP A 44 -12.05 19.42 17.86
N GLN A 45 -13.37 19.45 18.02
CA GLN A 45 -14.34 19.75 16.96
C GLN A 45 -14.11 21.14 16.35
N ASP A 46 -13.79 22.15 17.16
CA ASP A 46 -13.51 23.51 16.69
C ASP A 46 -12.26 23.60 15.81
N TYR A 47 -11.25 22.78 16.09
CA TYR A 47 -10.03 22.73 15.28
C TYR A 47 -10.33 22.19 13.87
N TRP A 48 -11.12 21.12 13.79
CA TRP A 48 -11.51 20.52 12.52
C TRP A 48 -12.44 21.42 11.71
N ASN A 49 -13.36 22.14 12.36
CA ASN A 49 -14.19 23.16 11.69
C ASN A 49 -13.35 24.28 11.08
N ARG A 50 -12.36 24.80 11.82
CA ARG A 50 -11.44 25.83 11.28
C ARG A 50 -10.60 25.30 10.12
N SER A 51 -10.18 24.04 10.19
CA SER A 51 -9.39 23.39 9.15
C SER A 51 -10.21 23.17 7.88
N ALA A 52 -11.47 22.75 8.02
CA ALA A 52 -12.40 22.60 6.89
C ALA A 52 -12.65 23.92 6.16
N VAL A 53 -12.83 25.03 6.90
CA VAL A 53 -12.98 26.36 6.31
C VAL A 53 -11.72 26.82 5.55
N ARG A 54 -10.52 26.51 6.06
CA ARG A 54 -9.26 26.83 5.35
C ARG A 54 -9.14 26.02 4.06
N LEU A 55 -9.39 24.71 4.14
CA LEU A 55 -9.34 23.83 2.97
C LEU A 55 -10.36 24.21 1.90
N ALA A 56 -11.58 24.59 2.30
CA ALA A 56 -12.59 25.10 1.37
C ALA A 56 -12.08 26.34 0.61
N ARG A 57 -11.45 27.30 1.31
CA ARG A 57 -10.87 28.49 0.69
C ARG A 57 -9.67 28.18 -0.21
N GLU A 58 -8.84 27.21 0.15
CA GLU A 58 -7.71 26.77 -0.66
C GLU A 58 -8.16 26.05 -1.93
N LEU A 59 -9.19 25.21 -1.84
CA LEU A 59 -9.82 24.56 -2.99
C LEU A 59 -10.45 25.59 -3.94
N GLU A 60 -11.16 26.58 -3.39
CA GLU A 60 -11.73 27.68 -4.17
C GLU A 60 -10.65 28.50 -4.89
N LYS A 61 -9.51 28.73 -4.24
CA LYS A 61 -8.35 29.41 -4.84
C LYS A 61 -7.66 28.54 -5.92
N SER A 62 -7.55 27.24 -5.67
CA SER A 62 -6.95 26.25 -6.57
C SER A 62 -7.73 26.05 -7.87
N ARG A 63 -9.04 26.31 -7.85
CA ARG A 63 -9.93 26.38 -9.04
C ARG A 63 -9.44 27.34 -10.13
N SER A 64 -8.64 28.35 -9.77
CA SER A 64 -8.07 29.32 -10.72
C SER A 64 -6.82 28.82 -11.45
N GLN A 65 -6.22 27.69 -11.04
CA GLN A 65 -5.04 27.10 -11.67
C GLN A 65 -5.39 25.76 -12.35
N HIS A 66 -5.35 25.77 -13.69
CA HIS A 66 -5.77 24.67 -14.57
C HIS A 66 -5.17 23.28 -14.27
N TRP A 67 -3.96 23.22 -13.69
CA TRP A 67 -3.31 21.96 -13.32
C TRP A 67 -3.83 21.34 -12.01
N GLN A 68 -4.45 22.14 -11.14
CA GLN A 68 -4.98 21.69 -9.86
C GLN A 68 -6.49 21.41 -9.92
N GLU A 69 -7.19 21.79 -11.00
CA GLU A 69 -8.64 21.58 -11.14
C GLU A 69 -9.07 20.11 -11.02
N LYS A 70 -8.28 19.16 -11.55
CA LYS A 70 -8.65 17.73 -11.47
C LYS A 70 -8.51 17.16 -10.05
N LEU A 71 -7.45 17.54 -9.34
CA LEU A 71 -7.21 17.11 -7.96
C LEU A 71 -8.16 17.82 -7.00
N GLY A 72 -8.33 19.13 -7.18
CA GLY A 72 -9.28 19.94 -6.41
C GLY A 72 -10.72 19.48 -6.60
N GLY A 73 -11.14 19.21 -7.84
CA GLY A 73 -12.48 18.72 -8.14
C GLY A 73 -12.78 17.34 -7.54
N ALA A 74 -11.83 16.40 -7.59
CA ALA A 74 -12.01 15.08 -6.95
C ALA A 74 -12.06 15.18 -5.41
N LEU A 75 -11.27 16.10 -4.83
CA LEU A 75 -11.29 16.35 -3.39
C LEU A 75 -12.59 17.02 -2.97
N GLU A 76 -13.08 17.99 -3.75
CA GLU A 76 -14.34 18.69 -3.53
C GLU A 76 -15.54 17.75 -3.65
N ASP A 77 -15.56 16.87 -4.64
CA ASP A 77 -16.62 15.88 -4.83
C ASP A 77 -16.68 14.88 -3.65
N TYR A 78 -15.52 14.50 -3.10
CA TYR A 78 -15.46 13.66 -1.90
C TYR A 78 -15.85 14.42 -0.62
N LEU A 79 -15.46 15.69 -0.50
CA LEU A 79 -15.61 16.52 0.70
C LEU A 79 -16.95 17.25 0.80
N SER A 80 -17.61 17.50 -0.33
CA SER A 80 -18.92 18.13 -0.37
C SER A 80 -19.98 17.16 0.16
N ASP A 81 -20.86 17.65 1.03
CA ASP A 81 -22.14 17.01 1.25
C ASP A 81 -23.17 17.79 0.45
N ALA A 82 -23.68 17.18 -0.62
CA ALA A 82 -24.85 17.68 -1.31
C ALA A 82 -26.07 17.48 -0.39
N VAL A 83 -26.34 18.47 0.46
CA VAL A 83 -27.57 18.47 1.28
C VAL A 83 -28.74 18.83 0.36
N PRO A 84 -29.76 17.97 0.21
CA PRO A 84 -30.90 18.26 -0.66
C PRO A 84 -31.63 19.51 -0.15
N GLY A 85 -31.69 20.55 -1.00
CA GLY A 85 -32.29 21.86 -0.67
C GLY A 85 -31.30 23.02 -0.55
N TYR A 86 -29.99 22.78 -0.61
CA TYR A 86 -28.93 23.81 -0.66
C TYR A 86 -28.06 23.65 -1.91
N GLU A 87 -28.68 23.69 -3.09
CA GLU A 87 -27.96 23.72 -4.36
C GLU A 87 -27.17 25.03 -4.48
N GLY A 88 -25.85 24.96 -4.30
CA GLY A 88 -24.93 26.10 -4.48
C GLY A 88 -24.07 26.47 -3.27
N VAL A 89 -24.24 25.82 -2.12
CA VAL A 89 -23.35 26.00 -0.96
C VAL A 89 -22.54 24.73 -0.76
N ASN A 90 -21.34 24.69 -1.35
CA ASN A 90 -20.37 23.60 -1.13
C ASN A 90 -19.81 23.69 0.30
N ALA A 91 -20.56 23.15 1.25
CA ALA A 91 -20.09 22.99 2.61
C ALA A 91 -19.14 21.78 2.66
N VAL A 92 -17.84 22.04 2.81
CA VAL A 92 -16.85 21.02 3.11
C VAL A 92 -17.14 20.48 4.52
N ALA A 93 -17.55 19.22 4.61
CA ALA A 93 -17.88 18.59 5.87
C ALA A 93 -16.59 18.41 6.72
N ALA A 94 -16.55 19.03 7.90
CA ALA A 94 -15.40 18.95 8.80
C ALA A 94 -15.05 17.51 9.23
N GLU A 95 -16.06 16.64 9.29
CA GLU A 95 -15.90 15.22 9.57
C GLU A 95 -15.18 14.47 8.43
N LYS A 96 -15.46 14.79 7.18
CA LYS A 96 -14.77 14.20 6.02
C LYS A 96 -13.33 14.67 5.93
N VAL A 97 -13.08 15.96 6.19
CA VAL A 97 -11.72 16.53 6.29
C VAL A 97 -10.92 15.83 7.38
N ARG A 98 -11.50 15.67 8.57
CA ARG A 98 -10.89 14.94 9.68
C ARG A 98 -10.55 13.51 9.27
N THR A 99 -11.50 12.78 8.70
CA THR A 99 -11.33 11.38 8.34
C THR A 99 -10.23 11.20 7.29
N LEU A 100 -10.21 12.03 6.24
CA LEU A 100 -9.16 12.05 5.23
C LEU A 100 -7.80 12.37 5.83
N THR A 101 -7.71 13.43 6.64
CA THR A 101 -6.45 13.86 7.25
C THR A 101 -5.87 12.75 8.12
N LEU A 102 -6.70 12.13 8.97
CA LEU A 102 -6.28 11.01 9.80
C LEU A 102 -5.89 9.80 8.98
N GLN A 103 -6.66 9.47 7.95
CA GLN A 103 -6.32 8.36 7.06
C GLN A 103 -4.95 8.57 6.41
N ILE A 104 -4.65 9.79 5.93
CA ILE A 104 -3.36 10.11 5.34
C ILE A 104 -2.24 9.97 6.37
N VAL A 105 -2.36 10.64 7.53
CA VAL A 105 -1.32 10.61 8.58
C VAL A 105 -1.03 9.18 9.05
N ILE A 106 -2.08 8.43 9.33
CA ILE A 106 -1.98 7.05 9.82
C ILE A 106 -1.37 6.14 8.74
N ARG A 107 -1.75 6.33 7.48
CA ARG A 107 -1.20 5.53 6.37
C ARG A 107 0.24 5.89 6.05
N SER A 108 0.63 7.16 6.19
CA SER A 108 2.03 7.59 6.12
C SER A 108 2.86 6.99 7.26
N LEU A 109 2.34 6.98 8.49
CA LEU A 109 3.01 6.32 9.63
C LEU A 109 3.17 4.82 9.39
N ALA A 110 2.14 4.15 8.87
CA ALA A 110 2.19 2.74 8.51
C ALA A 110 3.29 2.45 7.47
N MET A 111 3.39 3.28 6.42
CA MET A 111 4.46 3.19 5.43
C MET A 111 5.85 3.37 6.05
N LEU A 112 6.02 4.37 6.91
CA LEU A 112 7.31 4.61 7.58
C LEU A 112 7.70 3.43 8.49
N LEU A 113 6.75 2.87 9.24
CA LEU A 113 6.97 1.68 10.07
C LEU A 113 7.29 0.45 9.24
N GLY A 114 6.58 0.23 8.13
CA GLY A 114 6.85 -0.86 7.19
C GLY A 114 8.23 -0.77 6.58
N ILE A 115 8.64 0.44 6.14
CA ILE A 115 10.01 0.71 5.66
C ILE A 115 11.03 0.42 6.76
N ALA A 116 10.83 0.97 7.96
CA ALA A 116 11.76 0.76 9.07
C ALA A 116 11.93 -0.74 9.41
N LEU A 117 10.83 -1.50 9.43
CA LEU A 117 10.87 -2.95 9.66
C LEU A 117 11.58 -3.70 8.53
N ALA A 118 11.29 -3.37 7.27
CA ALA A 118 11.94 -3.99 6.13
C ALA A 118 13.47 -3.77 6.15
N PHE A 119 13.93 -2.57 6.50
CA PHE A 119 15.36 -2.28 6.66
C PHE A 119 15.96 -2.97 7.89
N THR A 120 15.26 -2.99 9.03
CA THR A 120 15.76 -3.62 10.27
C THR A 120 15.91 -5.13 10.11
N LEU A 121 14.97 -5.77 9.43
CA LEU A 121 14.97 -7.21 9.18
C LEU A 121 15.73 -7.58 7.88
N ASN A 122 16.19 -6.58 7.13
CA ASN A 122 16.83 -6.72 5.83
C ASN A 122 16.03 -7.61 4.87
N ILE A 123 14.71 -7.43 4.85
CA ILE A 123 13.81 -8.23 4.02
C ILE A 123 13.64 -7.55 2.67
N ASN A 124 13.97 -8.29 1.62
CA ASN A 124 13.67 -7.94 0.25
C ASN A 124 12.71 -8.96 -0.35
N LEU A 125 11.45 -8.58 -0.54
CA LEU A 125 10.40 -9.43 -1.11
C LEU A 125 10.79 -9.92 -2.50
N PHE A 126 11.51 -9.13 -3.29
CA PHE A 126 11.91 -9.52 -4.63
C PHE A 126 12.96 -10.62 -4.63
N ASP A 127 13.92 -10.57 -3.70
CA ASP A 127 14.92 -11.63 -3.55
C ASP A 127 14.25 -12.94 -3.11
N VAL A 128 13.32 -12.87 -2.16
CA VAL A 128 12.54 -14.02 -1.68
C VAL A 128 11.74 -14.64 -2.84
N LEU A 129 11.07 -13.81 -3.64
CA LEU A 129 10.28 -14.27 -4.79
C LEU A 129 11.16 -14.86 -5.90
N GLN A 130 12.32 -14.27 -6.17
CA GLN A 130 13.28 -14.80 -7.13
C GLN A 130 13.81 -16.17 -6.68
N SER A 131 14.25 -16.30 -5.44
CA SER A 131 14.74 -17.57 -4.90
C SER A 131 13.68 -18.67 -4.90
N MET A 132 12.41 -18.32 -4.61
CA MET A 132 11.29 -19.27 -4.70
C MET A 132 11.02 -19.72 -6.15
N ASN A 133 11.09 -18.79 -7.11
CA ASN A 133 10.90 -19.11 -8.52
C ASN A 133 12.01 -20.02 -9.06
N GLU A 134 13.27 -19.71 -8.74
CA GLU A 134 14.43 -20.53 -9.14
C GLU A 134 14.36 -21.94 -8.55
N MET A 135 13.94 -22.07 -7.29
CA MET A 135 13.79 -23.37 -6.63
C MET A 135 12.63 -24.20 -7.20
N THR A 136 11.54 -23.55 -7.60
CA THR A 136 10.39 -24.22 -8.23
C THR A 136 10.72 -24.66 -9.65
N ALA A 137 11.42 -23.82 -10.43
CA ALA A 137 11.89 -24.16 -11.78
C ALA A 137 12.89 -25.32 -11.77
N ALA A 138 13.75 -25.40 -10.74
CA ALA A 138 14.67 -26.52 -10.56
C ALA A 138 13.97 -27.85 -10.23
N LEU A 139 12.79 -27.80 -9.59
CA LEU A 139 11.99 -29.00 -9.26
C LEU A 139 11.20 -29.53 -10.47
N ASP A 140 10.61 -28.64 -11.26
CA ASP A 140 9.77 -29.02 -12.41
C ASP A 140 10.59 -29.35 -13.68
N GLY A 141 11.91 -29.15 -13.67
CA GLY A 141 12.80 -29.44 -14.82
C GLY A 141 12.56 -28.54 -16.05
N VAL A 142 11.60 -27.62 -15.97
CA VAL A 142 11.29 -26.64 -17.01
C VAL A 142 12.18 -25.41 -16.78
N ILE A 143 13.24 -25.29 -17.57
CA ILE A 143 14.06 -24.07 -17.68
C ILE A 143 13.24 -23.01 -18.42
N ASN A 144 12.14 -22.57 -17.82
CA ASN A 144 11.47 -21.38 -18.28
C ASN A 144 12.34 -20.22 -17.83
N ARG A 145 13.04 -19.60 -18.79
CA ARG A 145 13.45 -18.19 -18.73
C ARG A 145 12.18 -17.34 -18.62
N SER A 146 11.46 -17.49 -17.52
CA SER A 146 10.35 -16.60 -17.21
C SER A 146 10.95 -15.21 -17.18
N ASN A 147 10.37 -14.33 -17.97
CA ASN A 147 10.78 -12.94 -18.05
C ASN A 147 10.49 -12.34 -16.67
N VAL A 148 11.46 -12.46 -15.75
CA VAL A 148 11.26 -12.09 -14.35
C VAL A 148 11.22 -10.57 -14.32
N TYR A 149 10.01 -10.02 -14.32
CA TYR A 149 9.76 -8.59 -14.12
C TYR A 149 10.34 -8.07 -12.78
N PHE A 150 10.79 -8.98 -11.90
CA PHE A 150 11.47 -8.73 -10.64
C PHE A 150 12.82 -9.45 -10.57
N ASN A 151 13.72 -9.12 -11.49
CA ASN A 151 15.10 -9.59 -11.41
C ASN A 151 15.87 -8.68 -10.44
N SER A 152 16.42 -9.24 -9.34
CA SER A 152 17.27 -8.51 -8.38
C SER A 152 18.48 -7.84 -9.05
N GLU A 153 18.88 -8.29 -10.24
CA GLU A 153 19.91 -7.64 -11.06
C GLU A 153 19.50 -6.25 -11.59
N ARG A 154 18.20 -5.96 -11.71
CA ARG A 154 17.68 -4.68 -12.23
C ARG A 154 17.23 -3.71 -11.14
N VAL A 155 17.01 -4.18 -9.92
CA VAL A 155 16.56 -3.37 -8.78
C VAL A 155 17.67 -3.37 -7.73
N PRO A 156 18.31 -2.22 -7.44
CA PRO A 156 19.28 -2.15 -6.36
C PRO A 156 18.67 -2.68 -5.05
N GLY A 157 19.41 -3.51 -4.30
CA GLY A 157 18.86 -4.19 -3.11
C GLY A 157 18.17 -3.24 -2.12
N TRP A 158 18.74 -2.04 -1.90
CA TRP A 158 18.13 -1.01 -1.06
C TRP A 158 16.75 -0.53 -1.54
N LEU A 159 16.54 -0.48 -2.87
CA LEU A 159 15.27 -0.10 -3.47
C LEU A 159 14.25 -1.25 -3.33
N GLY A 160 14.71 -2.50 -3.44
CA GLY A 160 13.90 -3.68 -3.18
C GLY A 160 13.39 -3.73 -1.73
N THR A 161 14.26 -3.46 -0.76
CA THR A 161 13.90 -3.34 0.66
C THR A 161 12.93 -2.19 0.91
N LEU A 162 13.14 -1.02 0.30
CA LEU A 162 12.24 0.12 0.43
C LEU A 162 10.84 -0.18 -0.11
N LEU A 163 10.74 -0.76 -1.30
CA LEU A 163 9.47 -1.17 -1.91
C LEU A 163 8.78 -2.27 -1.09
N THR A 164 9.54 -3.21 -0.55
CA THR A 164 9.03 -4.24 0.36
C THR A 164 8.39 -3.59 1.59
N GLY A 165 9.08 -2.64 2.21
CA GLY A 165 8.55 -1.90 3.35
C GLY A 165 7.33 -1.04 3.03
N LEU A 166 7.26 -0.45 1.84
CA LEU A 166 6.07 0.26 1.37
C LEU A 166 4.88 -0.69 1.19
N ILE A 167 5.07 -1.85 0.55
CA ILE A 167 4.02 -2.86 0.38
C ILE A 167 3.51 -3.32 1.76
N MET A 168 4.44 -3.61 2.66
CA MET A 168 4.17 -4.03 4.02
C MET A 168 3.41 -2.97 4.83
N GLY A 169 3.76 -1.70 4.67
CA GLY A 169 3.10 -0.58 5.35
C GLY A 169 1.78 -0.13 4.71
N LEU A 170 1.56 -0.41 3.43
CA LEU A 170 0.29 -0.13 2.76
C LEU A 170 -0.81 -1.15 3.09
N GLY A 171 -0.42 -2.31 3.63
CA GLY A 171 -1.31 -3.38 4.10
C GLY A 171 -1.34 -4.60 3.19
N SER A 172 -2.27 -5.51 3.49
CA SER A 172 -2.41 -6.80 2.81
C SER A 172 -2.88 -6.68 1.34
N ASP A 173 -3.61 -5.63 0.97
CA ASP A 173 -4.17 -5.44 -0.38
C ASP A 173 -3.11 -5.33 -1.50
N PRO A 174 -2.10 -4.43 -1.44
CA PRO A 174 -1.03 -4.41 -2.43
C PRO A 174 -0.21 -5.70 -2.46
N LEU A 175 0.01 -6.32 -1.30
CA LEU A 175 0.71 -7.59 -1.20
C LEU A 175 -0.06 -8.71 -1.92
N HIS A 176 -1.37 -8.78 -1.75
CA HIS A 176 -2.25 -9.70 -2.50
C HIS A 176 -2.21 -9.44 -4.01
N GLN A 177 -2.14 -8.18 -4.46
CA GLN A 177 -1.98 -7.87 -5.88
C GLN A 177 -0.64 -8.35 -6.43
N VAL A 178 0.45 -8.23 -5.67
CA VAL A 178 1.77 -8.74 -6.05
C VAL A 178 1.73 -10.27 -6.18
N ILE A 179 1.19 -10.97 -5.17
CA ILE A 179 1.04 -12.43 -5.18
C ILE A 179 0.13 -12.87 -6.35
N GLY A 180 -1.02 -12.21 -6.55
CA GLY A 180 -1.97 -12.56 -7.61
C GLY A 180 -1.41 -12.33 -9.01
N ARG A 181 -0.59 -11.29 -9.21
CA ARG A 181 0.16 -11.09 -10.46
C ARG A 181 1.17 -12.22 -10.69
N LEU A 182 1.82 -12.69 -9.63
CA LEU A 182 2.75 -13.81 -9.68
C LEU A 182 2.02 -15.12 -10.05
N GLU A 183 0.86 -15.37 -9.44
CA GLU A 183 0.02 -16.53 -9.75
C GLU A 183 -0.45 -16.53 -11.20
N ARG A 184 -0.90 -15.37 -11.72
CA ARG A 184 -1.30 -15.21 -13.12
C ARG A 184 -0.13 -15.44 -14.08
N ALA A 185 1.03 -14.86 -13.79
CA ALA A 185 2.24 -15.07 -14.60
C ALA A 185 2.61 -16.57 -14.65
N ARG A 186 2.48 -17.30 -13.53
CA ARG A 186 2.70 -18.75 -13.48
C ARG A 186 1.70 -19.50 -14.36
N LYS A 187 0.39 -19.20 -14.26
CA LYS A 187 -0.66 -19.85 -15.07
C LYS A 187 -0.45 -19.61 -16.57
N THR A 188 -0.09 -18.39 -16.98
CA THR A 188 0.19 -18.09 -18.39
C THR A 188 1.42 -18.83 -18.93
N SER A 189 2.41 -19.12 -18.10
CA SER A 189 3.55 -19.98 -18.49
C SER A 189 3.21 -21.46 -18.54
N THR A 190 2.21 -21.93 -17.78
CA THR A 190 1.74 -23.34 -17.83
C THR A 190 0.82 -23.60 -19.03
N ASP A 191 0.04 -22.60 -19.47
CA ASP A 191 -0.93 -22.74 -20.58
C ASP A 191 -0.33 -22.60 -22.00
N ASN A 192 0.96 -22.25 -22.14
CA ASN A 192 1.67 -22.19 -23.44
C ASN A 192 2.81 -23.23 -23.52
N PRO A 193 2.54 -24.53 -23.69
CA PRO A 193 3.58 -25.54 -23.93
C PRO A 193 4.09 -25.59 -25.40
N THR A 194 3.61 -24.75 -26.31
CA THR A 194 4.07 -24.75 -27.72
C THR A 194 4.08 -23.34 -28.30
N GLY A 195 5.27 -22.75 -28.48
CA GLY A 195 5.38 -21.44 -29.12
C GLY A 195 6.82 -20.92 -29.25
N ALA A 196 7.56 -21.51 -30.20
CA ALA A 196 8.70 -20.96 -30.94
C ALA A 196 10.10 -20.90 -30.28
N GLY A 197 11.04 -21.66 -30.88
CA GLY A 197 12.48 -21.43 -30.83
C GLY A 197 13.31 -22.68 -30.69
#